data_AF-A0A376MJQ7-F1
#
_entry.id   AF-A0A376MJQ7-F1
#
_cell.length_a   1.000
_cell.length_b   1.000
_cell.length_c   1.000
_cell.angle_alpha   90.00
_cell.angle_beta   90.00
_cell.angle_gamma   90.00
#
_symmetry.space_group_name_H-M   'P 1'
#
loop_
_entity.id
_entity.type
_entity.pdbx_description
1 polymer ?
#
loop_
_entity_poly.entity_id
_entity_poly.type
_entity_poly.pdbx_seq_one_letter_code
_entity_poly.pdbx_strand_id
1 'polypeptide(L)'
;MTLKDADGNVLEVVPQRVGFRDIKVRDGLFWINNRYVMLHGVNRHDNDHRKGRAVGMDRVEKDLQLMKQHNINSVRTAHYPNDPRFYELCDIYGLFVMAETDVESHGFANVGDISRITDDPQWENVYVERIVRPYSRAEKPSVDHHLVAGQ
;
A
#
# COMPACT_ATOMS: atom_id res chain seq x y z
N MET A 1 -19.13 10.28 4.47
CA MET A 1 -19.35 11.17 5.63
C MET A 1 -19.96 12.47 5.14
N THR A 2 -20.91 13.05 5.86
CA THR A 2 -21.54 14.33 5.51
C THR A 2 -21.40 15.29 6.68
N LEU A 3 -20.82 16.46 6.44
CA LEU A 3 -20.76 17.56 7.41
C LEU A 3 -21.96 18.48 7.20
N LYS A 4 -22.63 18.85 8.29
CA LYS A 4 -23.75 19.78 8.30
C LYS A 4 -23.49 20.92 9.28
N ASP A 5 -24.06 22.09 9.00
CA ASP A 5 -24.09 23.22 9.94
C ASP A 5 -25.17 23.03 11.03
N ALA A 6 -25.30 24.02 11.91
CA ALA A 6 -26.28 24.02 13.00
C ALA A 6 -27.74 24.05 12.50
N ASP A 7 -27.99 24.60 11.32
CA ASP A 7 -29.31 24.70 10.70
C ASP A 7 -29.66 23.45 9.87
N GLY A 8 -28.72 22.49 9.78
CA GLY A 8 -28.89 21.22 9.08
C GLY A 8 -28.55 21.27 7.58
N ASN A 9 -28.02 22.38 7.08
CA ASN A 9 -27.55 22.49 5.69
C ASN A 9 -26.28 21.68 5.49
N VAL A 10 -26.14 21.05 4.32
CA VAL A 10 -24.95 20.28 3.98
C VAL A 10 -23.81 21.21 3.60
N LEU A 11 -22.68 21.09 4.31
CA LEU A 11 -21.45 21.83 4.03
C LEU A 11 -20.49 21.01 3.16
N GLU A 12 -20.35 19.72 3.46
CA GLU A 12 -19.40 18.85 2.77
C GLU A 12 -19.90 17.40 2.70
N VAL A 13 -19.55 16.70 1.62
CA VAL A 13 -19.75 15.26 1.48
C VAL A 13 -18.45 14.62 1.02
N VAL A 14 -17.95 13.67 1.82
CA VAL A 14 -16.81 12.81 1.48
C VAL A 14 -17.32 11.40 1.23
N PRO A 15 -17.51 10.98 -0.04
CA PRO A 15 -17.88 9.61 -0.36
C PRO A 15 -16.69 8.69 -0.15
N GLN A 16 -16.92 7.49 0.40
CA GLN A 16 -15.91 6.44 0.53
C GLN A 16 -16.52 5.10 0.14
N ARG A 17 -15.76 4.28 -0.57
CA ARG A 17 -16.15 2.89 -0.85
C ARG A 17 -15.82 2.03 0.37
N VAL A 18 -16.70 1.08 0.69
CA VAL A 18 -16.54 0.19 1.84
C VAL A 18 -16.50 -1.25 1.33
N GLY A 19 -15.47 -2.00 1.75
CA GLY A 19 -15.33 -3.43 1.49
C GLY A 19 -15.26 -4.20 2.81
N PHE A 20 -16.23 -5.06 3.06
CA PHE A 20 -16.27 -5.90 4.26
C PHE A 20 -15.30 -7.07 4.09
N ARG A 21 -14.28 -7.12 4.95
CA ARG A 21 -13.32 -8.24 5.00
C ARG A 21 -12.87 -8.49 6.44
N ASP A 22 -12.56 -9.74 6.71
CA ASP A 22 -11.90 -10.22 7.92
C ASP A 22 -10.62 -10.93 7.49
N ILE A 23 -9.46 -10.43 7.90
CA ILE A 23 -8.14 -10.98 7.56
C ILE A 23 -7.54 -11.60 8.82
N LYS A 24 -7.06 -12.85 8.73
CA LYS A 24 -6.47 -13.58 9.84
C LYS A 24 -5.28 -14.41 9.40
N VAL A 25 -4.26 -14.47 10.25
CA VAL A 25 -3.21 -15.50 10.16
C VAL A 25 -3.51 -16.58 11.20
N ARG A 26 -3.65 -17.83 10.75
CA ARG A 26 -3.91 -19.00 11.61
C ARG A 26 -3.01 -20.13 11.16
N ASP A 27 -2.22 -20.69 12.06
CA ASP A 27 -1.30 -21.80 11.79
C ASP A 27 -0.36 -21.53 10.59
N GLY A 28 0.11 -20.28 10.46
CA GLY A 28 0.98 -19.84 9.37
C GLY A 28 0.28 -19.62 8.02
N LEU A 29 -1.04 -19.77 7.95
CA LEU A 29 -1.82 -19.58 6.72
C LEU A 29 -2.55 -18.23 6.72
N PHE A 30 -2.68 -17.62 5.55
CA PHE A 30 -3.41 -16.37 5.34
C PHE A 30 -4.88 -16.66 4.98
N TRP A 31 -5.80 -16.11 5.78
CA TRP A 31 -7.24 -16.32 5.66
C TRP A 31 -7.96 -15.01 5.45
N ILE A 32 -8.94 -15.04 4.54
CA ILE A 32 -9.82 -13.91 4.27
C ILE A 32 -11.26 -14.41 4.31
N ASN A 33 -12.10 -13.80 5.14
CA ASN A 33 -13.49 -14.20 5.34
C ASN A 33 -13.62 -15.71 5.60
N ASN A 34 -12.76 -16.24 6.48
CA ASN A 34 -12.65 -17.67 6.81
C ASN A 34 -12.32 -18.60 5.63
N ARG A 35 -11.74 -18.10 4.54
CA ARG A 35 -11.21 -18.93 3.44
C ARG A 35 -9.70 -18.75 3.33
N TYR A 36 -8.98 -19.87 3.16
CA TYR A 36 -7.56 -19.84 2.83
C TYR A 36 -7.36 -19.14 1.49
N VAL A 37 -6.37 -18.25 1.42
CA VAL A 37 -6.02 -17.51 0.20
C VAL A 37 -4.52 -17.62 -0.03
N MET A 38 -4.16 -18.05 -1.24
CA MET A 38 -2.78 -17.97 -1.73
C MET A 38 -2.61 -16.65 -2.50
N LEU A 39 -1.58 -15.89 -2.14
CA LEU A 39 -1.25 -14.63 -2.80
C LEU A 39 -0.40 -14.92 -4.06
N HIS A 40 -0.97 -14.64 -5.23
CA HIS A 40 -0.26 -14.61 -6.50
C HIS A 40 0.12 -13.16 -6.77
N GLY A 41 1.27 -12.77 -6.23
CA GLY A 41 1.68 -11.38 -6.12
C GLY A 41 2.79 -10.98 -7.07
N VAL A 42 2.82 -9.69 -7.39
CA VAL A 42 3.94 -9.03 -8.08
C VAL A 42 4.41 -7.79 -7.30
N ASN A 43 5.67 -7.43 -7.46
CA ASN A 43 6.17 -6.12 -7.04
C ASN A 43 5.94 -5.12 -8.17
N ARG A 44 5.38 -3.94 -7.87
CA ARG A 44 5.18 -2.88 -8.84
C ARG A 44 5.90 -1.61 -8.39
N HIS A 45 6.82 -1.14 -9.22
CA HIS A 45 7.39 0.21 -9.12
C HIS A 45 6.60 1.19 -9.98
N ASP A 46 6.56 2.47 -9.57
CA ASP A 46 6.13 3.54 -10.47
C ASP A 46 7.18 3.77 -11.55
N ASN A 47 6.93 3.22 -12.75
CA ASN A 47 7.80 3.39 -13.90
C ASN A 47 7.00 3.60 -15.19
N ASP A 48 7.32 4.70 -15.87
CA ASP A 48 6.93 5.00 -17.23
C ASP A 48 8.20 5.25 -18.06
N HIS A 49 8.30 4.58 -19.21
CA HIS A 49 9.44 4.68 -20.12
C HIS A 49 9.78 6.09 -20.63
N ARG A 50 8.84 7.03 -20.60
CA ARG A 50 9.03 8.43 -21.03
C ARG A 50 9.06 9.41 -19.87
N LYS A 51 8.30 9.14 -18.80
CA LYS A 51 8.11 10.05 -17.66
C LYS A 51 8.81 9.62 -16.38
N GLY A 52 9.50 8.48 -16.39
CA GLY A 52 10.11 7.89 -15.20
C GLY A 52 9.05 7.60 -14.13
N ARG A 53 9.23 8.13 -12.93
CA ARG A 53 8.31 7.90 -11.80
C ARG A 53 6.99 8.70 -11.87
N ALA A 54 6.86 9.65 -12.80
CA ALA A 54 5.63 10.42 -12.99
C ALA A 54 4.61 9.66 -13.86
N VAL A 55 4.15 8.51 -13.36
CA VAL A 55 3.26 7.59 -14.08
C VAL A 55 1.84 8.16 -14.13
N GLY A 56 1.21 8.13 -15.32
CA GLY A 56 -0.19 8.51 -15.48
C GLY A 56 -1.15 7.42 -14.95
N MET A 57 -2.32 7.82 -14.44
CA MET A 57 -3.30 6.85 -13.91
C MET A 57 -3.87 5.92 -14.98
N ASP A 58 -3.89 6.35 -16.24
CA ASP A 58 -4.21 5.51 -17.39
C ASP A 58 -3.24 4.33 -17.53
N ARG A 59 -1.95 4.58 -17.28
CA ARG A 59 -0.92 3.53 -17.28
C ARG A 59 -1.06 2.62 -16.06
N VAL A 60 -1.30 3.20 -14.89
CA VAL A 60 -1.55 2.44 -13.65
C VAL A 60 -2.72 1.49 -13.84
N GLU A 61 -3.85 1.99 -14.33
CA GLU A 61 -5.05 1.18 -14.57
C GLU A 61 -4.77 0.05 -15.58
N LYS A 62 -4.00 0.33 -16.63
CA LYS A 62 -3.56 -0.70 -17.58
C LYS A 62 -2.71 -1.79 -16.94
N ASP A 63 -1.78 -1.42 -16.05
CA ASP A 63 -0.97 -2.39 -15.30
C ASP A 63 -1.88 -3.31 -14.46
N LEU A 64 -2.88 -2.74 -13.77
CA LEU A 64 -3.84 -3.52 -12.97
C LEU A 64 -4.69 -4.45 -13.83
N GLN A 65 -5.19 -3.98 -14.98
CA GLN A 65 -5.94 -4.80 -15.92
C GLN A 65 -5.11 -6.00 -16.42
N LEU A 66 -3.84 -5.77 -16.75
CA LEU A 66 -2.91 -6.82 -17.15
C LEU A 66 -2.70 -7.83 -16.01
N MET A 67 -2.48 -7.36 -14.78
CA MET A 67 -2.38 -8.25 -13.60
C MET A 67 -3.61 -9.16 -13.50
N LYS A 68 -4.82 -8.61 -13.61
CA LYS A 68 -6.07 -9.39 -13.55
C LYS A 68 -6.19 -10.39 -14.70
N GLN A 69 -5.80 -10.02 -15.91
CA GLN A 69 -5.80 -10.91 -17.08
C GLN A 69 -4.82 -12.08 -16.93
N HIS A 70 -3.77 -11.90 -16.14
CA HIS A 70 -2.74 -12.90 -15.87
C HIS A 70 -2.89 -13.59 -14.50
N ASN A 71 -4.10 -13.63 -13.94
CA ASN A 71 -4.43 -14.33 -12.69
C ASN A 71 -3.65 -13.86 -11.45
N ILE A 72 -3.13 -12.63 -11.47
CA ILE A 72 -2.53 -11.98 -10.30
C ILE A 72 -3.64 -11.46 -9.39
N ASN A 73 -3.49 -11.69 -8.09
CA ASN A 73 -4.48 -11.30 -7.08
C ASN A 73 -3.90 -10.36 -6.01
N SER A 74 -2.58 -10.11 -6.02
CA SER A 74 -1.96 -9.18 -5.09
C SER A 74 -0.81 -8.37 -5.70
N VAL A 75 -0.51 -7.23 -5.09
CA VAL A 75 0.56 -6.33 -5.51
C VAL A 75 1.25 -5.72 -4.30
N ARG A 76 2.58 -5.68 -4.32
CA ARG A 76 3.41 -4.96 -3.34
C ARG A 76 3.90 -3.66 -3.95
N THR A 77 3.74 -2.55 -3.22
CA THR A 77 4.19 -1.21 -3.65
C THR A 77 5.68 -1.03 -3.42
N ALA A 78 6.49 -1.81 -4.14
CA ALA A 78 7.94 -1.81 -4.01
C ALA A 78 8.55 -0.46 -4.46
N HIS A 79 9.29 0.27 -3.64
CA HIS A 79 9.52 0.12 -2.18
C HIS A 79 9.10 1.40 -1.45
N TYR A 80 7.92 1.89 -1.79
CA TYR A 80 7.38 3.15 -1.30
C TYR A 80 5.86 3.22 -1.54
N PRO A 81 5.15 4.09 -0.81
CA PRO A 81 3.74 4.32 -1.04
C PRO A 81 3.51 4.88 -2.45
N ASN A 82 2.59 4.28 -3.19
CA ASN A 82 2.17 4.77 -4.50
C ASN A 82 1.17 5.94 -4.35
N ASP A 83 0.80 6.57 -5.47
CA ASP A 83 -0.26 7.60 -5.54
C ASP A 83 -1.56 7.11 -4.86
N PRO A 84 -2.24 7.91 -4.02
CA PRO A 84 -3.47 7.48 -3.34
C PRO A 84 -4.55 6.87 -4.25
N ARG A 85 -4.62 7.31 -5.51
CA ARG A 85 -5.58 6.80 -6.51
C ARG A 85 -5.28 5.36 -6.93
N PHE A 86 -4.04 4.88 -6.79
CA PHE A 86 -3.68 3.49 -7.03
C PHE A 86 -4.47 2.54 -6.12
N TYR A 87 -4.58 2.86 -4.83
CA TYR A 87 -5.29 2.04 -3.86
C TYR A 87 -6.80 2.03 -4.16
N GLU A 88 -7.36 3.15 -4.59
CA GLU A 88 -8.77 3.23 -5.02
C GLU A 88 -9.03 2.37 -6.25
N LEU A 89 -8.09 2.32 -7.20
CA LEU A 89 -8.16 1.40 -8.33
C LEU A 89 -8.02 -0.07 -7.86
N CYS A 90 -7.17 -0.37 -6.89
CA CYS A 90 -7.06 -1.72 -6.34
C CYS A 90 -8.36 -2.18 -5.64
N ASP A 91 -9.07 -1.27 -4.96
CA ASP A 91 -10.41 -1.54 -4.43
C ASP A 91 -11.41 -1.89 -5.54
N ILE A 92 -11.34 -1.19 -6.68
CA ILE A 92 -12.25 -1.39 -7.82
C ILE A 92 -11.94 -2.70 -8.57
N TYR A 93 -10.66 -2.95 -8.86
CA TYR A 93 -10.22 -4.11 -9.65
C TYR A 93 -10.06 -5.40 -8.82
N GLY A 94 -10.09 -5.29 -7.49
CA GLY A 94 -9.98 -6.41 -6.56
C GLY A 94 -8.58 -7.02 -6.53
N LEU A 95 -7.64 -6.29 -5.92
CA LEU A 95 -6.28 -6.75 -5.63
C LEU A 95 -5.97 -6.55 -4.15
N PHE A 96 -5.27 -7.52 -3.54
CA PHE A 96 -4.67 -7.33 -2.22
C PHE A 96 -3.42 -6.48 -2.35
N VAL A 97 -3.32 -5.41 -1.56
CA VAL A 97 -2.19 -4.50 -1.62
C VAL A 97 -1.36 -4.63 -0.36
N MET A 98 -0.08 -4.93 -0.55
CA MET A 98 0.95 -4.80 0.48
C MET A 98 1.57 -3.41 0.34
N ALA A 99 1.09 -2.47 1.13
CA ALA A 99 1.57 -1.10 1.12
C ALA A 99 2.90 -1.01 1.89
N GLU A 100 3.96 -0.66 1.19
CA GLU A 100 5.31 -0.57 1.72
C GLU A 100 5.69 0.87 2.03
N THR A 101 6.41 1.04 3.13
CA THR A 101 6.96 2.32 3.57
C THR A 101 8.18 2.70 2.73
N ASP A 102 8.35 4.00 2.44
CA ASP A 102 9.52 4.53 1.71
C ASP A 102 10.76 4.56 2.62
N VAL A 103 11.31 3.39 2.93
CA VAL A 103 12.51 3.22 3.75
C VAL A 103 13.32 2.06 3.18
N GLU A 104 14.50 2.37 2.63
CA GLU A 104 15.46 1.38 2.17
C GLU A 104 16.88 1.80 2.57
N SER A 105 17.60 0.94 3.28
CA SER A 105 18.96 1.18 3.80
C SER A 105 20.02 0.27 3.15
N HIS A 106 19.67 -0.38 2.03
CA HIS A 106 20.51 -1.40 1.38
C HIS A 106 21.96 -0.95 1.17
N GLY A 107 22.18 0.31 0.80
CA GLY A 107 23.51 0.86 0.53
C GLY A 107 24.52 0.67 1.66
N PHE A 108 24.08 0.54 2.92
CA PHE A 108 24.98 0.32 4.04
C PHE A 108 25.58 -1.10 4.12
N ALA A 109 24.95 -2.08 3.45
CA ALA A 109 25.55 -3.40 3.27
C ALA A 109 26.89 -3.32 2.51
N ASN A 110 27.04 -2.36 1.59
CA ASN A 110 28.27 -2.15 0.82
C ASN A 110 29.43 -1.64 1.67
N VAL A 111 29.16 -1.11 2.86
CA VAL A 111 30.18 -0.66 3.83
C VAL A 111 30.28 -1.58 5.04
N GLY A 112 29.64 -2.76 4.99
CA GLY A 112 29.72 -3.79 6.02
C GLY A 112 28.90 -3.52 7.29
N ASP A 113 27.96 -2.57 7.26
CA ASP A 113 27.17 -2.15 8.42
C ASP A 113 25.72 -1.89 8.03
N ILE A 114 24.98 -2.95 7.67
CA ILE A 114 23.58 -2.83 7.22
C ILE A 114 22.68 -2.12 8.25
N SER A 115 23.03 -2.23 9.54
CA SER A 115 22.29 -1.70 10.66
C SER A 115 22.52 -0.21 10.94
N ARG A 116 23.47 0.41 10.24
CA ARG A 116 24.03 1.73 10.58
C ARG A 116 22.99 2.80 10.92
N ILE A 117 21.88 2.82 10.20
CA ILE A 117 20.78 3.77 10.42
C ILE A 117 19.50 3.12 10.93
N THR A 118 19.38 1.78 10.89
CA THR A 118 18.18 1.07 11.37
C THR A 118 18.22 0.83 12.87
N ASP A 119 19.41 0.79 13.48
CA ASP A 119 19.63 0.61 14.93
C ASP A 119 20.22 1.88 15.60
N ASP A 120 20.10 3.03 14.94
CA ASP A 120 20.55 4.33 15.47
C ASP A 120 19.33 5.13 15.99
N PRO A 121 19.23 5.40 17.31
CA PRO A 121 18.15 6.20 17.88
C PRO A 121 17.99 7.60 17.26
N GLN A 122 19.05 8.16 16.66
CA GLN A 122 18.95 9.45 15.95
C GLN A 122 18.03 9.39 14.74
N TRP A 123 17.84 8.20 14.15
CA TRP A 123 17.00 7.97 12.98
C TRP A 123 15.59 7.53 13.32
N GLU A 124 15.28 7.24 14.59
CA GLU A 124 13.97 6.72 15.02
C GLU A 124 12.80 7.57 14.48
N ASN A 125 12.87 8.90 14.67
CA ASN A 125 11.82 9.81 14.19
C ASN A 125 11.63 9.74 12.67
N VAL A 126 12.71 9.58 11.89
CA VAL A 126 12.63 9.47 10.42
C VAL A 126 11.93 8.18 10.01
N TYR A 127 12.22 7.07 10.68
CA TYR A 127 11.54 5.79 10.44
C TYR A 127 10.06 5.87 10.83
N VAL A 128 9.76 6.38 12.02
CA VAL A 128 8.38 6.52 12.53
C VAL A 128 7.54 7.40 11.60
N GLU A 129 8.04 8.57 11.20
CA GLU A 129 7.32 9.45 10.27
C GLU A 129 7.02 8.79 8.93
N ARG A 130 7.99 8.02 8.39
CA ARG A 130 7.84 7.31 7.13
C ARG A 130 6.85 6.15 7.23
N ILE A 131 6.65 5.56 8.40
CA ILE A 131 5.64 4.52 8.65
C ILE A 131 4.25 5.14 8.85
N VAL A 132 4.14 6.17 9.68
CA VAL A 132 2.84 6.74 10.10
C VAL A 132 2.18 7.55 8.99
N ARG A 133 2.97 8.34 8.24
CA ARG A 133 2.43 9.25 7.22
C ARG A 133 1.72 8.51 6.07
N PRO A 134 2.25 7.41 5.51
CA PRO A 134 1.54 6.65 4.48
C PRO A 134 0.37 5.86 5.04
N TYR A 135 0.48 5.32 6.26
CA TYR A 135 -0.60 4.59 6.92
C TYR A 135 -1.90 5.39 6.91
N SER A 136 -1.86 6.63 7.41
CA SER A 136 -3.03 7.55 7.42
C SER A 136 -3.62 7.87 6.04
N ARG A 137 -2.88 7.67 4.95
CA ARG A 137 -3.31 7.98 3.57
C ARG A 137 -3.77 6.74 2.80
N ALA A 138 -3.31 5.56 3.23
CA ALA A 138 -3.54 4.28 2.56
C ALA A 138 -4.60 3.42 3.25
N GLU A 139 -5.31 3.92 4.28
CA GLU A 139 -6.43 3.20 4.90
C GLU A 139 -7.57 2.99 3.88
N LYS A 140 -7.48 1.87 3.15
CA LYS A 140 -8.41 1.48 2.08
C LYS A 140 -8.78 0.00 2.22
N PRO A 141 -9.95 -0.42 1.72
CA PRO A 141 -10.38 -1.81 1.78
C PRO A 141 -9.45 -2.85 1.12
N SER A 142 -8.62 -2.46 0.16
CA SER A 142 -7.66 -3.34 -0.52
C SER A 142 -6.34 -3.52 0.23
N VAL A 143 -6.02 -2.64 1.18
CA VAL A 143 -4.69 -2.57 1.79
C VAL A 143 -4.60 -3.44 3.04
N ASP A 144 -3.53 -4.22 3.12
CA ASP A 144 -3.07 -4.85 4.35
C ASP A 144 -1.82 -4.11 4.85
N HIS A 145 -1.82 -3.69 6.11
CA HIS A 145 -0.82 -2.79 6.70
C HIS A 145 0.25 -3.51 7.54
N HIS A 146 0.30 -4.84 7.51
CA HIS A 146 1.13 -5.62 8.44
C HIS A 146 2.51 -6.04 7.93
N LEU A 147 3.25 -5.21 7.19
CA LEU A 147 4.64 -5.54 6.85
C LEU A 147 5.57 -4.32 6.90
N VAL A 148 6.21 -4.14 8.05
CA VAL A 148 7.58 -3.61 8.08
C VAL A 148 8.45 -4.77 7.60
N ALA A 149 9.07 -4.63 6.43
CA ALA A 149 10.06 -5.59 5.98
C ALA A 149 11.27 -5.51 6.93
N GLY A 150 11.29 -6.35 7.95
CA GLY A 150 12.52 -6.68 8.66
C GLY A 150 13.40 -7.47 7.70
N GLN A 151 14.43 -6.80 7.19
CA GLN A 151 15.62 -7.47 6.68
C GLN A 151 16.58 -7.68 7.84
#